data_AF-A0A1X7UMZ3-F1
#
_entry.id   AF-A0A1X7UMZ3-F1
#
_cell.length_a   1.000
_cell.length_b   1.000
_cell.length_c   1.000
_cell.angle_alpha   90.00
_cell.angle_beta   90.00
_cell.angle_gamma   90.00
#
_symmetry.space_group_name_H-M   'P 1'
#
loop_
_entity.id
_entity.type
_entity.pdbx_description
1 polymer ?
#
loop_
_entity_poly.entity_id
_entity_poly.type
_entity_poly.pdbx_seq_one_letter_code
_entity_poly.pdbx_strand_id
1 'polypeptide(L)'
;MSDSSYKLYYFPTKGRAEPIRLLFAYKGIKYEDIRIPGEKWAEFKSQTPFGSMPVLEEGGQRLGGSNVILRYLAEKSEFNVAGSNDWENAWLANIADFINDFANEFVKFAFEKDEERKKELEANWVLLYKAFEINQRSFLGCLFFSASKCAVSHKL
;
A
#
# COMPACT_ATOMS: atom_id res chain seq x y z
N MET A 1 22.31 18.21 11.36
CA MET A 1 22.03 17.01 10.53
C MET A 1 21.09 16.17 11.37
N SER A 2 19.79 16.25 11.12
CA SER A 2 18.83 15.43 11.88
C SER A 2 19.05 13.97 11.48
N ASP A 3 19.18 13.13 12.49
CA ASP A 3 19.30 11.68 12.37
C ASP A 3 17.91 11.11 12.02
N SER A 4 17.38 11.49 10.85
CA SER A 4 16.03 11.16 10.39
C SER A 4 15.97 9.69 9.94
N SER A 5 16.16 8.78 10.90
CA SER A 5 16.00 7.35 10.67
C SER A 5 14.52 7.01 10.63
N TYR A 6 14.06 6.49 9.50
CA TYR A 6 12.72 5.94 9.37
C TYR A 6 12.59 4.62 10.11
N LYS A 7 11.46 4.43 10.80
CA LYS A 7 11.08 3.12 11.35
C LYS A 7 9.71 2.71 10.81
N LEU A 8 9.60 1.49 10.34
CA LEU A 8 8.35 0.91 9.85
C LEU A 8 7.94 -0.21 10.79
N TYR A 9 6.78 -0.05 11.43
CA TYR A 9 6.20 -1.05 12.31
C TYR A 9 5.13 -1.85 11.57
N TYR A 10 5.29 -3.17 11.51
CA TYR A 10 4.29 -4.08 10.95
C TYR A 10 4.38 -5.49 11.53
N PHE A 11 3.43 -6.35 11.19
CA PHE A 11 3.52 -7.78 11.48
C PHE A 11 4.69 -8.44 10.74
N PRO A 12 5.18 -9.62 11.18
CA PRO A 12 6.22 -10.40 10.50
C PRO A 12 5.70 -11.07 9.21
N THR A 13 4.96 -10.32 8.39
CA THR A 13 4.40 -10.72 7.10
C THR A 13 4.64 -9.60 6.08
N LYS A 14 4.40 -9.88 4.79
CA LYS A 14 4.45 -8.87 3.72
C LYS A 14 3.28 -7.89 3.87
N GLY A 15 2.06 -8.39 3.62
CA GLY A 15 0.80 -7.67 3.82
C GLY A 15 0.82 -6.24 3.27
N ARG A 16 0.22 -5.33 4.03
CA ARG A 16 0.05 -3.91 3.66
C ARG A 16 1.33 -3.08 3.80
N ALA A 17 2.35 -3.60 4.46
CA ALA A 17 3.63 -2.90 4.58
C ALA A 17 4.55 -3.13 3.38
N GLU A 18 4.34 -4.20 2.61
CA GLU A 18 5.24 -4.57 1.51
C GLU A 18 5.46 -3.45 0.47
N PRO A 19 4.42 -2.73 0.00
CA PRO A 19 4.64 -1.62 -0.92
C PRO A 19 5.57 -0.53 -0.35
N ILE A 20 5.49 -0.28 0.97
CA ILE A 20 6.36 0.70 1.64
C ILE A 20 7.80 0.17 1.69
N ARG A 21 7.99 -1.11 2.00
CA ARG A 21 9.32 -1.75 1.98
C ARG A 21 9.95 -1.69 0.58
N LEU A 22 9.16 -1.95 -0.46
CA LEU A 22 9.59 -1.87 -1.85
C LEU A 22 9.96 -0.44 -2.25
N LEU A 23 9.22 0.57 -1.77
CA LEU A 23 9.55 1.97 -2.01
C LEU A 23 10.91 2.35 -1.41
N PHE A 24 11.17 1.95 -0.16
CA PHE A 24 12.50 2.14 0.47
C PHE A 24 13.60 1.43 -0.32
N ALA A 25 13.38 0.17 -0.72
CA ALA A 25 14.34 -0.60 -1.51
C ALA A 25 14.61 0.02 -2.88
N TYR A 26 13.56 0.48 -3.57
CA TYR A 26 13.65 1.14 -4.87
C TYR A 26 14.50 2.41 -4.82
N LYS A 27 14.42 3.17 -3.72
CA LYS A 27 15.22 4.38 -3.52
C LYS A 27 16.57 4.14 -2.85
N GLY A 28 16.85 2.92 -2.39
CA GLY A 28 18.05 2.62 -1.62
C GLY A 28 18.12 3.36 -0.28
N ILE A 29 16.98 3.78 0.26
CA ILE A 29 16.90 4.52 1.52
C ILE A 29 16.86 3.50 2.67
N LYS A 30 17.73 3.69 3.65
CA LYS A 30 17.78 2.84 4.84
C LYS A 30 16.66 3.21 5.80
N TYR A 31 16.06 2.19 6.39
CA TYR A 31 15.03 2.29 7.43
C TYR A 31 15.12 1.07 8.35
N GLU A 32 14.51 1.16 9.53
CA GLU A 32 14.36 0.05 10.46
C GLU A 32 13.03 -0.66 10.22
N ASP A 33 13.05 -1.94 9.83
CA ASP A 33 11.85 -2.80 9.67
C ASP A 33 11.53 -3.48 11.01
N ILE A 34 10.71 -2.82 11.83
CA ILE A 34 10.33 -3.31 13.16
C ILE A 34 9.13 -4.24 13.04
N ARG A 35 9.40 -5.54 13.22
CA ARG A 35 8.38 -6.59 13.12
C ARG A 35 7.80 -6.90 14.49
N ILE A 36 6.50 -6.61 14.67
CA ILE A 36 5.74 -6.85 15.88
C ILE A 36 5.03 -8.21 15.78
N PRO A 37 5.44 -9.23 16.56
CA PRO A 37 4.74 -10.51 16.61
C PRO A 37 3.29 -10.34 17.07
N GLY A 38 2.40 -11.24 16.65
CA GLY A 38 0.98 -11.16 16.95
C GLY A 38 0.68 -11.14 18.45
N GLU A 39 1.49 -11.83 19.25
CA GLU A 39 1.38 -11.90 20.71
C GLU A 39 1.64 -10.55 21.37
N LYS A 40 2.51 -9.72 20.78
CA LYS A 40 2.86 -8.38 21.28
C LYS A 40 1.94 -7.28 20.73
N TRP A 41 1.02 -7.61 19.83
CA TRP A 41 0.15 -6.64 19.18
C TRP A 41 -0.76 -5.92 20.19
N ALA A 42 -1.33 -6.66 21.14
CA ALA A 42 -2.25 -6.09 22.14
C ALA A 42 -1.60 -4.94 22.93
N GLU A 43 -0.34 -5.11 23.32
CA GLU A 43 0.46 -4.10 24.03
C GLU A 43 0.81 -2.92 23.11
N PHE A 44 1.24 -3.21 21.88
CA PHE A 44 1.69 -2.18 20.93
C PHE A 44 0.53 -1.35 20.34
N LYS A 45 -0.70 -1.90 20.27
CA LYS A 45 -1.86 -1.26 19.66
C LYS A 45 -2.14 0.14 20.21
N SER A 46 -1.96 0.33 21.51
CA SER A 46 -2.12 1.62 22.20
C SER A 46 -1.17 2.70 21.71
N GLN A 47 -0.06 2.31 21.09
CA GLN A 47 0.96 3.22 20.58
C GLN A 47 0.81 3.51 19.08
N THR A 48 -0.24 2.98 18.44
CA THR A 48 -0.54 3.24 17.03
C THR A 48 -1.59 4.34 16.91
N PRO A 49 -1.51 5.25 15.91
CA PRO A 49 -2.43 6.38 15.80
C PRO A 49 -3.92 5.99 15.71
N PHE A 50 -4.21 4.86 15.05
CA PHE A 50 -5.59 4.43 14.75
C PHE A 50 -5.88 2.98 15.18
N GLY A 51 -5.09 2.43 16.11
CA GLY A 51 -5.27 1.04 16.54
C GLY A 51 -5.00 0.02 15.41
N SER A 52 -4.17 0.37 14.43
CA SER A 52 -3.89 -0.43 13.23
C SER A 52 -2.44 -0.28 12.77
N MET A 53 -2.01 -1.20 11.90
CA MET A 53 -0.69 -1.21 11.26
C MET A 53 -0.86 -1.35 9.74
N PRO A 54 0.06 -0.84 8.90
CA PRO A 54 1.41 -0.33 9.25
C PRO A 54 1.44 1.06 9.88
N VAL A 55 2.54 1.34 10.59
CA VAL A 55 2.89 2.66 11.15
C VAL A 55 4.30 3.03 10.71
N LEU A 56 4.47 4.24 10.17
CA LEU A 56 5.77 4.86 9.94
C LEU A 56 6.08 5.79 11.11
N GLU A 57 7.32 5.76 11.60
CA GLU A 57 7.86 6.75 12.54
C GLU A 57 9.02 7.51 11.90
N GLU A 58 8.97 8.83 11.99
CA GLU A 58 10.02 9.74 11.54
C GLU A 58 10.11 10.90 12.53
N GLY A 59 11.32 11.19 13.04
CA GLY A 59 11.52 12.32 13.97
C GLY A 59 10.68 12.21 15.26
N GLY A 60 10.36 10.98 15.69
CA GLY A 60 9.51 10.71 16.85
C GLY A 60 8.00 10.87 16.60
N GLN A 61 7.58 11.25 15.39
CA GLN A 61 6.17 11.34 15.01
C GLN A 61 5.72 10.06 14.32
N ARG A 62 4.47 9.63 14.55
CA ARG A 62 3.90 8.40 14.00
C ARG A 62 2.76 8.67 13.02
N LEU A 63 2.83 8.03 11.86
CA LEU A 63 1.84 8.07 10.79
C LEU A 63 1.29 6.66 10.53
N GLY A 64 -0.03 6.50 10.59
CA GLY A 64 -0.69 5.21 10.35
C GLY A 64 -1.34 5.12 8.97
N GLY A 65 -1.42 3.90 8.44
CA GLY A 65 -2.14 3.58 7.20
C GLY A 65 -1.24 3.48 5.97
N SER A 66 -1.30 2.36 5.24
CA SER A 66 -0.37 2.05 4.16
C SER A 66 -0.37 3.07 3.03
N ASN A 67 -1.55 3.42 2.50
CA ASN A 67 -1.68 4.36 1.36
C ASN A 67 -1.27 5.79 1.76
N VAL A 68 -1.56 6.18 3.01
CA VAL A 68 -1.18 7.50 3.54
C VAL A 68 0.33 7.60 3.69
N ILE A 69 0.97 6.55 4.23
CA ILE A 69 2.43 6.47 4.34
C ILE A 69 3.09 6.52 2.97
N LEU A 70 2.58 5.76 1.99
CA LEU A 70 3.13 5.76 0.62
C LEU A 70 3.06 7.14 -0.02
N ARG A 71 1.92 7.83 0.08
CA ARG A 71 1.78 9.19 -0.46
C ARG A 71 2.73 10.17 0.24
N TYR A 72 2.77 10.13 1.57
CA TYR A 72 3.68 10.96 2.35
C TYR A 72 5.13 10.78 1.89
N LEU A 73 5.61 9.53 1.81
CA LEU A 73 6.96 9.23 1.36
C LEU A 73 7.18 9.65 -0.10
N ALA A 74 6.22 9.41 -0.99
CA ALA A 74 6.34 9.74 -2.42
C ALA A 74 6.62 11.22 -2.70
N GLU A 75 6.05 12.11 -1.89
CA GLU A 75 6.20 13.57 -1.99
C GLU A 75 7.54 14.08 -1.42
N LYS A 76 8.22 13.31 -0.57
CA LYS A 76 9.49 13.73 0.03
C LYS A 76 10.60 13.81 -1.01
N SER A 77 11.47 14.81 -0.90
CA SER A 77 12.54 15.08 -1.87
C SER A 77 13.50 13.92 -2.12
N GLU A 78 13.80 13.12 -1.11
CA GLU A 78 14.68 11.94 -1.22
C GLU A 78 14.02 10.75 -1.93
N PHE A 79 12.68 10.69 -1.93
CA PHE A 79 11.93 9.70 -2.71
C PHE A 79 11.58 10.29 -4.08
N ASN A 80 10.86 11.40 -4.13
CA ASN A 80 10.49 12.13 -5.34
C ASN A 80 9.89 11.18 -6.40
N VAL A 81 8.80 10.51 -6.04
CA VAL A 81 8.04 9.58 -6.90
C VAL A 81 6.54 9.89 -6.94
N ALA A 82 6.13 11.02 -6.37
CA ALA A 82 4.80 11.55 -6.59
C ALA A 82 4.58 11.89 -8.08
N GLY A 83 3.32 11.98 -8.48
CA GLY A 83 2.93 12.46 -9.80
C GLY A 83 3.37 13.91 -10.01
N SER A 84 3.56 14.29 -11.27
CA SER A 84 4.02 15.63 -11.67
C SER A 84 2.95 16.71 -11.51
N ASN A 85 1.69 16.32 -11.34
CA ASN A 85 0.53 17.21 -11.22
C ASN A 85 -0.60 16.54 -10.44
N ASP A 86 -1.64 17.31 -10.13
CA ASP A 86 -2.80 16.86 -9.34
C ASP A 86 -3.52 15.66 -9.98
N TRP A 87 -3.60 15.62 -11.31
CA TRP A 87 -4.28 14.54 -12.03
C TRP A 87 -3.52 13.22 -11.95
N GLU A 88 -2.20 13.25 -12.11
CA GLU A 88 -1.34 12.07 -11.92
C GLU A 88 -1.39 11.56 -10.48
N ASN A 89 -1.39 12.46 -9.49
CA ASN A 89 -1.53 12.09 -8.08
C ASN A 89 -2.91 11.47 -7.78
N ALA A 90 -3.98 12.02 -8.36
CA ALA A 90 -5.31 11.45 -8.24
C ALA A 90 -5.38 10.04 -8.88
N TRP A 91 -4.70 9.83 -10.00
CA TRP A 91 -4.66 8.53 -10.66
C TRP A 91 -3.84 7.49 -9.87
N LEU A 92 -2.70 7.91 -9.29
CA LEU A 92 -1.93 7.08 -8.35
C LEU A 92 -2.77 6.68 -7.13
N ALA A 93 -3.54 7.62 -6.57
CA ALA A 93 -4.45 7.33 -5.46
C ALA A 93 -5.56 6.34 -5.87
N ASN A 94 -6.15 6.54 -7.06
CA ASN A 94 -7.18 5.65 -7.59
C ASN A 94 -6.66 4.21 -7.76
N ILE A 95 -5.44 4.05 -8.28
CA ILE A 95 -4.75 2.74 -8.34
C ILE A 95 -4.59 2.14 -6.95
N ALA A 96 -4.07 2.91 -5.99
CA ALA A 96 -3.79 2.41 -4.65
C ALA A 96 -5.08 1.98 -3.92
N ASP A 97 -6.18 2.70 -4.12
CA ASP A 97 -7.48 2.36 -3.56
C ASP A 97 -8.07 1.11 -4.22
N PHE A 98 -7.97 0.98 -5.54
CA PHE A 98 -8.39 -0.22 -6.25
C PHE A 98 -7.63 -1.48 -5.80
N ILE A 99 -6.30 -1.40 -5.66
CA ILE A 99 -5.48 -2.50 -5.11
C ILE A 99 -5.92 -2.82 -3.68
N ASN A 100 -6.19 -1.79 -2.87
CA ASN A 100 -6.59 -1.95 -1.48
C ASN A 100 -7.95 -2.65 -1.36
N ASP A 101 -8.94 -2.27 -2.18
CA ASP A 101 -10.25 -2.90 -2.22
C ASP A 101 -10.15 -4.36 -2.67
N PHE A 102 -9.36 -4.63 -3.71
CA PHE A 102 -9.07 -5.99 -4.14
C PHE A 102 -8.43 -6.83 -3.01
N ALA A 103 -7.44 -6.28 -2.32
CA ALA A 103 -6.80 -6.94 -1.18
C ALA A 103 -7.75 -7.15 0.01
N ASN A 104 -8.69 -6.23 0.26
CA ASN A 104 -9.68 -6.37 1.31
C ASN A 104 -10.64 -7.53 1.03
N GLU A 105 -11.13 -7.64 -0.20
CA GLU A 105 -11.99 -8.75 -0.61
C GLU A 105 -11.23 -10.09 -0.58
N PHE A 106 -9.93 -10.09 -0.94
CA PHE A 106 -9.09 -11.28 -0.81
C PHE A 106 -8.98 -11.75 0.63
N VAL A 107 -8.73 -10.83 1.54
CA VAL A 107 -8.60 -11.15 2.96
C VAL A 107 -9.92 -11.70 3.49
N LYS A 108 -11.07 -11.12 3.11
CA LYS A 108 -12.38 -11.68 3.49
C LYS A 108 -12.53 -13.12 3.00
N PHE A 109 -12.25 -13.38 1.73
CA PHE A 109 -12.32 -14.73 1.16
C PHE A 109 -11.35 -15.71 1.81
N ALA A 110 -10.08 -15.33 1.98
CA ALA A 110 -9.02 -16.21 2.49
C ALA A 110 -9.22 -16.60 3.96
N PHE A 111 -9.86 -15.73 4.76
CA PHE A 111 -10.13 -15.97 6.18
C PHE A 111 -11.57 -16.38 6.49
N GLU A 112 -12.43 -16.48 5.47
CA GLU A 112 -13.78 -17.03 5.63
C GLU A 112 -13.72 -18.53 5.93
N LYS A 113 -14.45 -18.95 6.95
CA LYS A 113 -14.52 -20.35 7.41
C LYS A 113 -15.83 -21.02 7.01
N ASP A 114 -16.86 -20.24 6.73
CA ASP A 114 -18.16 -20.72 6.28
C ASP A 114 -18.12 -21.08 4.78
N GLU A 115 -18.38 -22.34 4.45
CA GLU A 115 -18.30 -22.85 3.08
C GLU A 115 -19.36 -22.27 2.14
N GLU A 116 -20.53 -21.85 2.64
CA GLU A 116 -21.56 -21.22 1.81
C GLU A 116 -21.15 -19.78 1.47
N ARG A 117 -20.73 -19.00 2.47
CA ARG A 117 -20.21 -17.65 2.24
C ARG A 117 -18.95 -17.64 1.39
N LYS A 118 -18.10 -18.65 1.53
CA LYS A 118 -16.88 -18.76 0.72
C LYS A 118 -17.20 -18.92 -0.77
N LYS A 119 -18.24 -19.68 -1.12
CA LYS A 119 -18.73 -19.81 -2.51
C LYS A 119 -19.30 -18.49 -3.05
N GLU A 120 -20.02 -17.74 -2.22
CA GLU A 120 -20.51 -16.40 -2.60
C GLU A 120 -19.33 -15.44 -2.85
N LEU A 121 -18.34 -15.44 -1.97
CA LEU A 121 -17.13 -14.63 -2.10
C LEU A 121 -16.26 -15.06 -3.30
N GLU A 122 -16.24 -16.35 -3.64
CA GLU A 122 -15.57 -16.88 -4.83
C GLU A 122 -16.19 -16.32 -6.13
N ALA A 123 -17.52 -16.21 -6.19
CA ALA A 123 -18.19 -15.59 -7.34
C ALA A 123 -17.81 -14.11 -7.48
N ASN A 124 -17.77 -13.37 -6.37
CA ASN A 124 -17.30 -11.98 -6.35
C ASN A 124 -15.82 -11.85 -6.73
N TRP A 125 -14.99 -12.80 -6.30
CA TRP A 125 -13.57 -12.88 -6.63
C TRP A 125 -13.33 -13.00 -8.14
N VAL A 126 -14.07 -13.88 -8.81
CA VAL A 126 -13.99 -14.06 -10.27
C VAL A 126 -14.38 -12.78 -11.01
N LEU A 127 -15.39 -12.05 -10.53
CA LEU A 127 -15.79 -10.77 -11.12
C LEU A 127 -14.73 -9.68 -10.94
N LEU A 128 -14.17 -9.56 -9.73
CA LEU A 128 -13.09 -8.61 -9.44
C LEU A 128 -11.82 -8.91 -10.22
N TYR A 129 -11.45 -10.18 -10.36
CA TYR A 129 -10.30 -10.60 -11.14
C TYR A 129 -10.46 -10.26 -12.64
N LYS A 130 -11.66 -10.46 -13.21
CA LYS A 130 -11.97 -10.02 -14.58
C LYS A 130 -11.90 -8.50 -14.73
N ALA A 131 -12.40 -7.74 -13.76
CA ALA A 131 -12.26 -6.28 -13.75
C ALA A 131 -10.79 -5.83 -13.66
N PHE A 132 -9.97 -6.56 -12.88
CA PHE A 132 -8.53 -6.35 -12.80
C PHE A 132 -7.85 -6.61 -14.15
N GLU A 133 -8.16 -7.71 -14.84
CA GLU A 133 -7.61 -8.01 -16.18
C GLU A 133 -8.00 -6.96 -17.24
N ILE A 134 -9.24 -6.47 -17.20
CA ILE A 134 -9.69 -5.40 -18.11
C ILE A 134 -8.87 -4.12 -17.89
N ASN A 135 -8.62 -3.77 -16.62
CA ASN A 135 -7.86 -2.58 -16.25
C ASN A 135 -6.33 -2.77 -16.28
N GLN A 136 -5.81 -4.00 -16.36
CA GLN A 136 -4.36 -4.29 -16.43
C GLN A 136 -3.69 -3.66 -17.65
N ARG A 137 -4.41 -3.55 -18.78
CA ARG A 137 -3.89 -2.87 -19.98
C ARG A 137 -3.62 -1.38 -19.76
N SER A 138 -4.34 -0.75 -18.83
CA SER A 138 -4.08 0.63 -18.39
C SER A 138 -3.05 0.69 -17.25
N PHE A 139 -3.00 -0.35 -16.40
CA PHE A 139 -2.18 -0.41 -15.17
C PHE A 139 -0.68 -0.68 -15.41
N LEU A 140 -0.34 -1.59 -16.34
CA LEU A 140 1.06 -1.97 -16.61
C LEU A 140 1.91 -0.83 -17.18
N GLY A 141 1.28 0.22 -17.73
CA GLY A 141 1.99 1.43 -18.17
C GLY A 141 2.52 2.29 -17.02
N CYS A 142 1.87 2.27 -15.85
CA CYS A 142 2.19 3.15 -14.72
C CYS A 142 3.02 2.49 -13.62
N LEU A 143 2.91 1.17 -13.45
CA LEU A 143 3.63 0.46 -12.38
C LEU A 143 5.13 0.27 -12.68
N PHE A 144 5.54 0.34 -13.96
CA PHE A 144 6.91 0.03 -14.40
C PHE A 144 7.66 1.19 -15.05
N PHE A 145 6.98 2.28 -15.40
CA PHE A 145 7.65 3.46 -15.94
C PHE A 145 7.39 4.64 -15.02
N SER A 146 8.44 5.42 -14.74
CA SER A 146 8.30 6.71 -14.04
C SER A 146 7.15 7.52 -14.65
N ALA A 147 6.50 8.34 -13.83
CA ALA A 147 5.37 9.20 -14.20
C ALA A 147 5.52 9.88 -15.59
N SER A 148 6.76 10.16 -15.99
CA SER A 148 7.19 10.65 -17.30
C SER A 148 6.74 9.84 -18.54
N LYS A 149 6.25 8.60 -18.41
CA LYS A 149 5.74 7.80 -19.54
C LYS A 149 4.31 7.27 -19.35
N CYS A 150 3.64 7.62 -18.25
CA CYS A 150 2.26 7.19 -18.01
C CYS A 150 1.21 8.10 -18.69
N ALA A 151 1.60 8.77 -19.79
CA ALA A 151 0.64 9.41 -20.69
C ALA A 151 -0.15 8.30 -21.41
N VAL A 152 -1.18 7.80 -20.73
CA VAL A 152 -2.24 7.00 -21.32
C VAL A 152 -2.84 7.84 -22.43
N SER A 153 -2.56 7.44 -23.67
CA SER A 153 -3.33 7.80 -24.86
C SER A 153 -4.77 7.33 -24.64
N HIS A 154 -5.57 8.14 -23.94
CA HIS A 154 -7.02 8.03 -23.94
C HIS A 154 -7.55 8.56 -25.26
N LYS A 155 -7.74 7.67 -26.24
CA LYS A 155 -8.81 7.82 -27.21
C LYS A 155 -9.88 6.80 -26.83
N LEU A 156 -11.04 7.33 -26.45
CA LEU A 156 -12.30 6.60 -26.36
C LEU A 156 -12.63 5.95 -27.70
#